data_AF-A0A4U0WSX6-F1
#
_entry.id   AF-A0A4U0WSX6-F1
#
_cell.length_a   1.000
_cell.length_b   1.000
_cell.length_c   1.000
_cell.angle_alpha   90.00
_cell.angle_beta   90.00
_cell.angle_gamma   90.00
#
_symmetry.space_group_name_H-M   'P 1'
#
loop_
_entity.id
_entity.type
_entity.pdbx_description
1 polymer ?
#
loop_
_entity_poly.entity_id
_entity_poly.type
_entity_poly.pdbx_seq_one_letter_code
_entity_poly.pdbx_strand_id
1 'polypeptide(L)'
;MRAIAGLQPTGFWARLNNFFAIDPKRSTGVPLNNQFRNPPPGGNDPTLYDDPVTVPAGDLAENPYWKRDMRRSYPKLSIVQQPDVVALLTVGSAAAPREDVLQIGDAGNKQLVEVKEEGKQGLSTYFAKEKSAFKGVLGPNGMPPLPASQHPQGKRYEMLKDQTYGGSYPCRTFD
;
A
#
# COMPACT_ATOMS: atom_id res chain seq x y z
N MET A 1 34.69 -16.78 -9.87
CA MET A 1 35.25 -15.40 -9.91
C MET A 1 34.32 -14.56 -10.76
N ARG A 2 33.60 -13.57 -10.19
CA ARG A 2 32.84 -12.60 -11.00
C ARG A 2 33.85 -11.59 -11.53
N ALA A 3 34.03 -11.52 -12.85
CA ALA A 3 34.82 -10.48 -13.47
C ALA A 3 34.09 -9.13 -13.30
N ILE A 4 34.77 -8.13 -12.73
CA ILE A 4 34.24 -6.76 -12.66
C ILE A 4 34.41 -6.13 -14.04
N ALA A 5 33.35 -5.55 -14.58
CA ALA A 5 33.33 -4.93 -15.91
C ALA A 5 34.08 -3.59 -15.92
N GLY A 6 35.41 -3.63 -15.83
CA GLY A 6 36.29 -2.46 -15.89
C GLY A 6 37.71 -2.80 -16.29
N LEU A 7 38.46 -1.81 -16.76
CA LEU A 7 39.83 -1.93 -17.21
C LEU A 7 40.76 -2.30 -16.05
N GLN A 8 41.30 -3.52 -16.05
CA GLN A 8 42.23 -4.02 -15.04
C GLN A 8 43.65 -4.16 -15.59
N PRO A 9 44.70 -3.99 -14.75
CA PRO A 9 46.07 -4.30 -15.14
C PRO A 9 46.19 -5.80 -15.49
N THR A 10 47.04 -6.11 -16.47
CA THR A 10 47.28 -7.49 -16.94
C THR A 10 48.77 -7.87 -16.80
N GLY A 11 49.06 -9.17 -16.86
CA GLY A 11 50.44 -9.69 -16.85
C GLY A 11 51.20 -9.37 -15.54
N PHE A 12 52.43 -8.89 -15.68
CA PHE A 12 53.30 -8.55 -14.54
C PHE A 12 52.68 -7.48 -13.63
N TRP A 13 52.07 -6.44 -14.21
CA TRP A 13 51.45 -5.35 -13.45
C TRP A 13 50.23 -5.80 -12.64
N ALA A 14 49.50 -6.83 -13.09
CA ALA A 14 48.43 -7.43 -12.30
C ALA A 14 48.96 -8.10 -11.03
N ARG A 15 50.10 -8.80 -11.13
CA ARG A 15 50.74 -9.43 -9.97
C ARG A 15 51.23 -8.38 -8.98
N LEU A 16 51.84 -7.30 -9.48
CA LEU A 16 52.28 -6.18 -8.65
C LEU A 16 51.09 -5.51 -7.95
N ASN A 17 50.02 -5.20 -8.67
CA ASN A 17 48.82 -4.58 -8.11
C ASN A 17 48.16 -5.48 -7.05
N ASN A 18 48.00 -6.77 -7.32
CA ASN A 18 47.45 -7.72 -6.36
C ASN A 18 48.31 -7.88 -5.09
N PHE A 19 49.62 -7.68 -5.20
CA PHE A 19 50.52 -7.75 -4.05
C PHE A 19 50.47 -6.50 -3.17
N PHE A 20 50.37 -5.30 -3.78
CA PHE A 20 50.41 -4.02 -3.07
C PHE A 20 49.02 -3.45 -2.72
N ALA A 21 47.93 -3.96 -3.29
CA ALA A 21 46.58 -3.48 -2.99
C ALA A 21 46.09 -3.95 -1.61
N ILE A 22 45.44 -3.03 -0.86
CA ILE A 22 44.79 -3.33 0.42
C ILE A 22 43.67 -4.37 0.24
N ASP A 23 42.90 -4.25 -0.84
CA ASP A 23 41.92 -5.25 -1.26
C ASP A 23 42.10 -5.54 -2.76
N PRO A 24 42.73 -6.67 -3.14
CA PRO A 24 42.91 -7.07 -4.54
C PRO A 24 41.61 -7.33 -5.30
N LYS A 25 40.45 -7.44 -4.62
CA LYS A 25 39.13 -7.58 -5.27
C LYS A 25 38.56 -6.23 -5.71
N ARG A 26 39.17 -5.11 -5.32
CA ARG A 26 38.72 -3.77 -5.70
C ARG A 26 39.07 -3.46 -7.16
N SER A 27 38.11 -2.90 -7.90
CA SER A 27 38.34 -2.44 -9.27
C SER A 27 38.84 -0.99 -9.34
N THR A 28 39.53 -0.66 -10.43
CA THR A 28 39.94 0.70 -10.84
C THR A 28 38.79 1.66 -11.17
N GLY A 29 37.57 1.16 -11.41
CA GLY A 29 36.40 1.98 -11.74
C GLY A 29 36.41 2.60 -13.15
N VAL A 30 37.38 2.24 -13.99
CA VAL A 30 37.43 2.69 -15.39
C VAL A 30 36.64 1.70 -16.25
N PRO A 31 35.57 2.12 -16.94
CA PRO A 31 34.80 1.22 -17.80
C PRO A 31 35.62 0.78 -19.02
N LEU A 32 35.28 -0.39 -19.56
CA LEU A 32 35.87 -0.87 -20.82
C LEU A 32 35.21 -0.16 -22.01
N ASN A 33 35.94 0.67 -22.74
CA ASN A 33 35.41 1.49 -23.83
C ASN A 33 34.70 0.68 -24.94
N ASN A 34 35.11 -0.57 -25.16
CA ASN A 34 34.52 -1.42 -26.20
C ASN A 34 33.15 -2.02 -25.81
N GLN A 35 32.83 -2.07 -24.51
CA GLN A 35 31.60 -2.66 -23.97
C GLN A 35 30.68 -1.61 -23.36
N PHE A 36 31.24 -0.59 -22.72
CA PHE A 36 30.47 0.44 -22.05
C PHE A 36 29.92 1.42 -23.09
N ARG A 37 28.59 1.45 -23.22
CA ARG A 37 27.88 2.38 -24.12
C ARG A 37 28.33 2.24 -25.58
N ASN A 38 28.60 1.02 -26.00
CA ASN A 38 28.92 0.68 -27.38
C ASN A 38 28.01 -0.49 -27.83
N PRO A 39 27.08 -0.27 -28.77
CA PRO A 39 26.87 0.95 -29.56
C PRO A 39 26.42 2.16 -28.71
N PRO A 40 26.71 3.39 -29.17
CA PRO A 40 26.18 4.59 -28.52
C PRO A 40 24.64 4.58 -28.57
N PRO A 41 23.93 5.32 -27.71
CA PRO A 41 22.46 5.26 -27.66
C PRO A 41 21.77 5.51 -29.01
N GLY A 42 22.29 6.42 -29.84
CA GLY A 42 21.79 6.70 -31.19
C GLY A 42 22.41 5.84 -32.31
N GLY A 43 23.26 4.88 -31.97
CA GLY A 43 23.85 3.91 -32.92
C GLY A 43 23.05 2.61 -33.01
N ASN A 44 22.03 2.45 -32.17
CA ASN A 44 21.04 1.38 -32.32
C ASN A 44 20.09 1.73 -33.47
N ASP A 45 19.63 0.70 -34.19
CA ASP A 45 18.61 0.87 -35.21
C ASP A 45 17.30 1.35 -34.54
N PRO A 46 16.78 2.54 -34.92
CA PRO A 46 15.58 3.10 -34.30
C PRO A 46 14.31 2.27 -34.60
N THR A 47 14.34 1.38 -35.59
CA THR A 47 13.20 0.53 -35.96
C THR A 47 13.08 -0.74 -35.11
N LEU A 48 14.07 -1.04 -34.26
CA LEU A 48 14.03 -2.21 -33.38
C LEU A 48 13.09 -2.07 -32.18
N TYR A 49 12.66 -0.85 -31.87
CA TYR A 49 11.80 -0.59 -30.73
C TYR A 49 10.34 -0.52 -31.16
N ASP A 50 9.53 -1.41 -30.57
CA ASP A 50 8.08 -1.34 -30.61
C ASP A 50 7.54 -0.95 -29.23
N ASP A 51 6.50 -0.13 -29.20
CA ASP A 51 5.86 0.27 -27.95
C ASP A 51 5.23 -0.95 -27.26
N PRO A 52 5.65 -1.28 -26.01
CA PRO A 52 5.13 -2.43 -25.32
C PRO A 52 3.67 -2.20 -24.94
N VAL A 53 2.81 -3.16 -25.28
CA VAL A 53 1.42 -3.20 -24.87
C VAL A 53 1.19 -4.38 -23.93
N THR A 54 0.29 -4.22 -22.96
CA THR A 54 -0.06 -5.30 -22.02
C THR A 54 -1.43 -5.87 -22.38
N VAL A 55 -1.59 -7.19 -22.29
CA VAL A 55 -2.90 -7.84 -22.34
C VAL A 55 -3.49 -7.82 -20.93
N PRO A 56 -4.72 -7.34 -20.71
CA PRO A 56 -5.79 -7.10 -21.69
C PRO A 56 -5.88 -5.69 -22.30
N ALA A 57 -5.06 -4.72 -21.87
CA ALA A 57 -5.19 -3.32 -22.29
C ALA A 57 -4.96 -3.07 -23.79
N GLY A 58 -4.16 -3.90 -24.46
CA GLY A 58 -3.88 -3.84 -25.90
C GLY A 58 -4.80 -4.68 -26.79
N ASP A 59 -5.80 -5.38 -26.23
CA ASP A 59 -6.74 -6.16 -27.04
C ASP A 59 -7.65 -5.24 -27.88
N LEU A 60 -7.92 -5.65 -29.13
CA LEU A 60 -8.71 -4.92 -30.12
C LEU A 60 -10.19 -5.31 -30.10
N ALA A 61 -10.53 -6.51 -29.64
CA ALA A 61 -11.90 -7.03 -29.71
C ALA A 61 -12.71 -6.71 -28.44
N GLU A 62 -12.30 -7.24 -27.29
CA GLU A 62 -13.14 -7.28 -26.07
C GLU A 62 -12.72 -6.25 -25.01
N ASN A 63 -12.27 -5.08 -25.46
CA ASN A 63 -11.64 -4.08 -24.60
C ASN A 63 -12.33 -2.70 -24.67
N PRO A 64 -13.63 -2.57 -24.29
CA PRO A 64 -14.29 -1.27 -24.28
C PRO A 64 -13.75 -0.35 -23.18
N TYR A 65 -13.59 0.95 -23.48
CA TYR A 65 -12.96 1.92 -22.56
C TYR A 65 -13.64 2.03 -21.20
N TRP A 66 -14.98 2.00 -21.15
CA TRP A 66 -15.74 2.18 -19.91
C TRP A 66 -15.48 1.07 -18.86
N LYS A 67 -15.08 -0.14 -19.27
CA LYS A 67 -14.71 -1.22 -18.33
C LYS A 67 -13.35 -0.98 -17.66
N ARG A 68 -12.47 -0.20 -18.30
CA ARG A 68 -11.11 0.14 -17.84
C ARG A 68 -10.96 1.59 -17.39
N ASP A 69 -12.05 2.36 -17.40
CA ASP A 69 -12.07 3.74 -16.95
C ASP A 69 -12.07 3.79 -15.40
N MET A 70 -10.87 3.63 -14.82
CA MET A 70 -10.64 3.77 -13.38
C MET A 70 -10.77 5.22 -12.90
N ARG A 71 -10.62 6.20 -13.81
CA ARG A 71 -10.69 7.62 -13.46
C ARG A 71 -12.12 8.02 -13.09
N ARG A 72 -13.14 7.48 -13.79
CA ARG A 72 -14.55 7.71 -13.45
C ARG A 72 -15.07 6.77 -12.36
N SER A 73 -14.44 5.62 -12.18
CA SER A 73 -14.79 4.62 -11.16
C SER A 73 -14.09 4.85 -9.81
N TYR A 74 -13.80 6.11 -9.46
CA TYR A 74 -13.12 6.42 -8.21
C TYR A 74 -14.04 6.21 -6.99
N PRO A 75 -13.50 5.78 -5.83
CA PRO A 75 -14.29 5.65 -4.61
C PRO A 75 -14.76 7.03 -4.13
N LYS A 76 -16.06 7.17 -3.86
CA LYS A 76 -16.65 8.41 -3.35
C LYS A 76 -16.28 8.61 -1.89
N LEU A 77 -16.04 9.87 -1.52
CA LEU A 77 -15.78 10.24 -0.12
C LEU A 77 -17.07 10.09 0.70
N SER A 78 -16.99 9.32 1.78
CA SER A 78 -18.09 9.15 2.75
C SER A 78 -17.92 10.14 3.89
N ILE A 79 -18.87 11.07 4.04
CA ILE A 79 -18.95 11.99 5.19
C ILE A 79 -20.01 11.44 6.13
N VAL A 80 -19.64 11.23 7.40
CA VAL A 80 -20.55 10.77 8.44
C VAL A 80 -20.68 11.86 9.49
N GLN A 81 -21.88 12.41 9.68
CA GLN A 81 -22.18 13.40 10.70
C GLN A 81 -22.72 12.74 11.97
N GLN A 82 -22.75 13.48 13.08
CA GLN A 82 -23.33 12.99 14.34
C GLN A 82 -24.75 12.43 14.19
N PRO A 83 -25.71 13.10 13.50
CA PRO A 83 -27.05 12.53 13.30
C PRO A 83 -27.05 11.22 12.51
N ASP A 84 -26.12 11.04 11.56
CA ASP A 84 -26.01 9.80 10.79
C ASP A 84 -25.54 8.65 11.69
N VAL A 85 -24.62 8.91 12.62
CA VAL A 85 -24.18 7.91 13.61
C VAL A 85 -25.32 7.55 14.58
N VAL A 86 -26.08 8.53 15.06
CA VAL A 86 -27.24 8.28 15.93
C VAL A 86 -28.27 7.42 15.22
N ALA A 87 -28.53 7.68 13.93
CA ALA A 87 -29.39 6.83 13.11
C ALA A 87 -28.86 5.40 13.03
N LEU A 88 -27.58 5.22 12.69
CA LEU A 88 -26.96 3.89 12.62
C LEU A 88 -27.02 3.13 13.96
N LEU A 89 -26.85 3.82 15.09
CA LEU A 89 -26.96 3.22 16.42
C LEU A 89 -28.40 2.83 16.80
N THR A 90 -29.39 3.56 16.28
CA THR A 90 -30.80 3.38 16.63
C THR A 90 -31.45 2.28 15.79
N VAL A 91 -31.35 2.38 14.45
CA VAL A 91 -32.07 1.49 13.51
C VAL A 91 -31.15 0.43 12.88
N GLY A 92 -29.85 0.50 13.11
CA GLY A 92 -28.87 -0.41 12.51
C GLY A 92 -28.40 0.04 11.14
N SER A 93 -27.88 -0.92 10.36
CA SER A 93 -27.32 -0.68 9.02
C SER A 93 -27.98 -1.59 7.98
N ALA A 94 -27.76 -1.33 6.69
CA ALA A 94 -28.25 -2.22 5.64
C ALA A 94 -27.70 -3.66 5.76
N ALA A 95 -26.51 -3.85 6.34
CA ALA A 95 -25.91 -5.17 6.55
C ALA A 95 -26.42 -5.89 7.81
N ALA A 96 -26.87 -5.12 8.80
CA ALA A 96 -27.38 -5.61 10.08
C ALA A 96 -28.49 -4.66 10.58
N PRO A 97 -29.71 -4.78 10.02
CA PRO A 97 -30.83 -3.96 10.44
C PRO A 97 -31.32 -4.39 11.82
N ARG A 98 -31.76 -3.44 12.64
CA ARG A 98 -32.47 -3.75 13.90
C ARG A 98 -33.93 -3.98 13.60
N GLU A 99 -34.27 -5.21 13.21
CA GLU A 99 -35.63 -5.61 12.82
C GLU A 99 -36.67 -5.41 13.93
N ASP A 100 -36.22 -5.34 15.18
CA ASP A 100 -37.02 -5.05 16.37
C ASP A 100 -37.42 -3.57 16.48
N VAL A 101 -36.65 -2.66 15.87
CA VAL A 101 -36.84 -1.21 15.98
C VAL A 101 -37.27 -0.58 14.66
N LEU A 102 -36.73 -1.05 13.54
CA LEU A 102 -36.97 -0.46 12.22
C LEU A 102 -38.33 -0.90 11.68
N GLN A 103 -39.25 0.05 11.53
CA GLN A 103 -40.56 -0.20 10.95
C GLN A 103 -40.48 -0.35 9.42
N ILE A 104 -41.40 -1.14 8.84
CA ILE A 104 -41.45 -1.40 7.39
C ILE A 104 -42.33 -0.36 6.69
N GLY A 105 -41.93 0.06 5.48
CA GLY A 105 -42.71 0.95 4.62
C GLY A 105 -42.69 2.41 5.06
N ASP A 106 -43.79 3.13 4.87
CA ASP A 106 -43.87 4.58 5.12
C ASP A 106 -43.63 4.96 6.57
N ALA A 107 -43.90 4.05 7.51
CA ALA A 107 -43.65 4.27 8.93
C ALA A 107 -42.14 4.27 9.24
N GLY A 108 -41.36 3.40 8.58
CA GLY A 108 -39.90 3.42 8.64
C GLY A 108 -39.29 4.67 8.03
N ASN A 109 -39.83 5.16 6.91
CA ASN A 109 -39.39 6.42 6.31
C ASN A 109 -39.57 7.61 7.26
N LYS A 110 -40.71 7.68 7.98
CA LYS A 110 -40.96 8.72 8.98
C LYS A 110 -40.02 8.59 10.18
N GLN A 111 -39.81 7.35 10.66
CA GLN A 111 -38.89 7.05 11.75
C GLN A 111 -37.46 7.50 11.43
N LEU A 112 -36.96 7.27 10.21
CA LEU A 112 -35.63 7.70 9.80
C LEU A 112 -35.47 9.23 9.81
N VAL A 113 -36.52 9.97 9.45
CA VAL A 113 -36.54 11.44 9.53
C VAL A 113 -36.51 11.91 10.98
N GLU A 114 -37.32 11.29 11.84
CA GLU A 114 -37.38 11.62 13.26
C GLU A 114 -36.03 11.38 13.96
N VAL A 115 -35.41 10.21 13.74
CA VAL A 115 -34.11 9.87 14.33
C VAL A 115 -33.00 10.81 13.83
N LYS A 116 -33.08 11.26 12.58
CA LYS A 116 -32.13 12.25 12.04
C LYS A 116 -32.28 13.62 12.72
N GLU A 117 -33.51 14.05 12.98
CA GLU A 117 -33.77 15.29 13.72
C GLU A 117 -33.33 15.18 15.19
N GLU A 118 -33.62 14.07 15.87
CA GLU A 118 -33.11 13.80 17.22
C GLU A 118 -31.58 13.82 17.27
N GLY A 119 -30.93 13.24 16.25
CA GLY A 119 -29.48 13.22 16.12
C GLY A 119 -28.82 14.60 16.01
N LYS A 120 -29.56 15.66 15.65
CA LYS A 120 -29.06 17.04 15.67
C LYS A 120 -28.78 17.56 17.09
N GLN A 121 -29.40 16.95 18.10
CA GLN A 121 -29.12 17.22 19.52
C GLN A 121 -27.76 16.65 19.97
N GLY A 122 -27.08 15.89 19.10
CA GLY A 122 -25.72 15.39 19.28
C GLY A 122 -25.62 14.00 19.89
N LEU A 123 -24.46 13.37 19.73
CA LEU A 123 -24.19 12.01 20.22
C LEU A 123 -24.23 11.88 21.76
N SER A 124 -23.89 12.95 22.47
CA SER A 124 -23.86 12.95 23.93
C SER A 124 -25.24 12.75 24.55
N THR A 125 -26.26 13.39 24.00
CA THR A 125 -27.66 13.26 24.47
C THR A 125 -28.18 11.85 24.19
N TYR A 126 -27.83 11.27 23.04
CA TYR A 126 -28.16 9.89 22.70
C TYR A 126 -27.55 8.89 23.70
N PHE A 127 -26.27 9.00 24.02
CA PHE A 127 -25.64 8.09 24.99
C PHE A 127 -26.14 8.27 26.43
N ALA A 128 -26.62 9.46 26.79
CA ALA A 128 -27.26 9.69 28.08
C ALA A 128 -28.61 8.94 28.19
N LYS A 129 -29.36 8.86 27.09
CA LYS A 129 -30.62 8.11 26.98
C LYS A 129 -30.35 6.60 26.89
N GLU A 130 -29.49 6.18 25.98
CA GLU A 130 -29.20 4.78 25.67
C GLU A 130 -27.82 4.35 26.19
N LYS A 131 -27.75 4.11 27.50
CA LYS A 131 -26.51 3.70 28.19
C LYS A 131 -25.93 2.38 27.68
N SER A 132 -26.68 1.56 26.96
CA SER A 132 -26.21 0.26 26.43
C SER A 132 -25.68 0.33 25.00
N ALA A 133 -25.82 1.48 24.31
CA ALA A 133 -25.46 1.64 22.91
C ALA A 133 -23.97 1.40 22.62
N PHE A 134 -23.08 1.57 23.62
CA PHE A 134 -21.64 1.35 23.46
C PHE A 134 -21.28 -0.12 23.15
N LYS A 135 -22.14 -1.09 23.52
CA LYS A 135 -21.86 -2.52 23.29
C LYS A 135 -21.78 -2.90 21.82
N GLY A 136 -22.46 -2.15 20.94
CA GLY A 136 -22.40 -2.36 19.48
C GLY A 136 -21.26 -1.63 18.78
N VAL A 137 -20.51 -0.78 19.51
CA VAL A 137 -19.41 0.04 18.96
C VAL A 137 -18.04 -0.54 19.29
N LEU A 138 -17.91 -1.14 20.47
CA LEU A 138 -16.67 -1.77 20.92
C LEU A 138 -16.45 -3.13 20.25
N GLY A 139 -15.21 -3.60 20.28
CA GLY A 139 -14.88 -4.94 19.78
C GLY A 139 -15.55 -6.05 20.60
N PRO A 140 -15.51 -7.31 20.14
CA PRO A 140 -16.17 -8.44 20.79
C PRO A 140 -15.82 -8.61 22.28
N ASN A 141 -14.62 -8.18 22.68
CA ASN A 141 -14.12 -8.25 24.05
C ASN A 141 -14.43 -6.97 24.88
N GLY A 142 -15.25 -6.05 24.37
CA GLY A 142 -15.54 -4.75 25.00
C GLY A 142 -14.37 -3.76 24.96
N MET A 143 -13.32 -4.06 24.22
CA MET A 143 -12.15 -3.20 24.03
C MET A 143 -12.39 -2.24 22.85
N PRO A 144 -11.82 -1.03 22.86
CA PRO A 144 -11.86 -0.16 21.69
C PRO A 144 -11.14 -0.82 20.50
N PRO A 145 -11.58 -0.54 19.26
CA PRO A 145 -10.91 -1.07 18.07
C PRO A 145 -9.48 -0.52 17.96
N LEU A 146 -8.56 -1.37 17.53
CA LEU A 146 -7.20 -0.95 17.18
C LEU A 146 -7.22 -0.10 15.90
N PRO A 147 -6.25 0.80 15.69
CA PRO A 147 -6.12 1.51 14.44
C PRO A 147 -5.98 0.51 13.27
N ALA A 148 -6.80 0.69 12.24
CA ALA A 148 -6.77 -0.19 11.08
C ALA A 148 -5.44 -0.03 10.30
N SER A 149 -4.90 -1.16 9.86
CA SER A 149 -3.74 -1.20 8.94
C SER A 149 -4.21 -1.58 7.55
N GLN A 150 -3.70 -0.89 6.51
CA GLN A 150 -3.92 -1.27 5.12
C GLN A 150 -3.19 -2.58 4.75
N HIS A 151 -2.26 -3.04 5.60
CA HIS A 151 -1.60 -4.32 5.50
C HIS A 151 -2.15 -5.25 6.59
N PRO A 152 -3.12 -6.13 6.30
CA PRO A 152 -3.84 -6.92 7.31
C PRO A 152 -2.92 -7.87 8.10
N GLN A 153 -1.84 -8.32 7.48
CA GLN A 153 -0.83 -9.16 8.14
C GLN A 153 0.26 -8.35 8.87
N GLY A 154 0.26 -7.02 8.70
CA GLY A 154 1.29 -6.11 9.22
C GLY A 154 2.65 -6.31 8.54
N LYS A 155 3.42 -5.24 8.35
CA LYS A 155 4.86 -5.42 8.10
C LYS A 155 5.52 -5.68 9.45
N ARG A 156 5.75 -6.95 9.78
CA ARG A 156 6.50 -7.33 10.97
C ARG A 156 7.99 -7.20 10.64
N TYR A 157 8.67 -6.31 11.35
CA TYR A 157 10.11 -6.19 11.23
C TYR A 157 10.79 -7.32 11.99
N GLU A 158 11.62 -8.09 11.29
CA GLU A 158 12.44 -9.13 11.90
C GLU A 158 13.92 -8.75 11.84
N MET A 159 14.64 -9.04 12.92
CA MET A 159 16.08 -8.82 12.94
C MET A 159 16.75 -9.93 12.14
N LEU A 160 17.49 -9.55 11.10
CA LEU A 160 18.22 -10.51 10.29
C LEU A 160 19.28 -11.23 11.14
N LYS A 161 19.48 -12.53 10.90
CA LYS A 161 20.59 -13.26 11.54
C LYS A 161 21.93 -12.75 11.05
N ASP A 162 22.02 -12.53 9.74
CA ASP A 162 23.19 -11.98 9.09
C ASP A 162 23.06 -10.46 9.06
N GLN A 163 23.83 -9.79 9.90
CA GLN A 163 23.86 -8.34 10.00
C GLN A 163 24.80 -7.75 8.95
N THR A 164 24.41 -6.62 8.34
CA THR A 164 25.24 -5.94 7.33
C THR A 164 26.57 -5.47 7.93
N TYR A 165 26.56 -5.08 9.21
CA TYR A 165 27.74 -4.73 9.96
C TYR A 165 28.15 -5.87 10.90
N GLY A 166 29.45 -5.98 11.18
CA GLY A 166 29.93 -6.91 12.21
C GLY A 166 29.38 -6.56 13.60
N GLY A 167 29.37 -7.54 14.52
CA GLY A 167 28.73 -7.40 15.83
C GLY A 167 29.30 -6.34 16.78
N SER A 168 30.44 -5.72 16.44
CA SER A 168 31.02 -4.61 17.20
C SER A 168 30.33 -3.26 16.92
N TYR A 169 29.59 -3.15 15.82
CA TYR A 169 28.94 -1.91 15.45
C TYR A 169 27.57 -1.78 16.13
N PRO A 170 27.20 -0.60 16.66
CA PRO A 170 25.93 -0.40 17.33
C PRO A 170 24.73 -0.28 16.36
N CYS A 171 24.88 -0.73 15.11
CA CYS A 171 23.87 -0.62 14.06
C CYS A 171 23.25 -2.00 13.81
N ARG A 172 21.92 -2.05 13.65
CA ARG A 172 21.17 -3.30 13.39
C ARG A 172 20.42 -3.20 12.06
N THR A 173 20.29 -4.34 11.40
CA THR A 173 19.56 -4.50 10.15
C THR A 173 18.28 -5.28 10.42
N PHE A 174 17.16 -4.73 9.92
CA PHE A 174 15.83 -5.31 9.99
C PHE A 174 15.28 -5.45 8.57
N ASP A 175 14.49 -6.49 8.35
CA ASP A 175 13.72 -6.72 7.11
C ASP A 175 12.26 -6.24 7.29
#